data_AF-A0A485K4S2-F1
#
_entry.id   AF-A0A485K4S2-F1
#
_cell.length_a   1.000
_cell.length_b   1.000
_cell.length_c   1.000
_cell.angle_alpha   90.00
_cell.angle_beta   90.00
_cell.angle_gamma   90.00
#
_symmetry.space_group_name_H-M   'P 1'
#
loop_
_entity.id
_entity.type
_entity.pdbx_description
1 polymer ?
#
loop_
_entity_poly.entity_id
_entity_poly.type
_entity_poly.pdbx_seq_one_letter_code
_entity_poly.pdbx_strand_id
1 'polypeptide(L)'
;MQISPMVCPIAVDGLNSVLQDLKLASSNLAQATEVLNEQGRAMEAKKLEWAAMSDRIATHVATATDFITLNVGGIAFIKPKATLLKHKGGYFHAMLGSGYWKPDVPVDSYFLDVEPTTFHRVLAYLPSGELSFEGLNAWEHRQLYVKPWIILAWKSQKMR
;
A
#
# COMPACT_ATOMS: atom_id res chain seq x y z
N MET A 1 81.66 -45.72 -32.19
CA MET A 1 80.88 -45.57 -30.94
C MET A 1 80.24 -44.20 -30.96
N GLN A 2 78.92 -44.14 -31.15
CA GLN A 2 78.17 -42.89 -31.26
C GLN A 2 77.26 -42.80 -30.04
N ILE A 3 77.52 -41.84 -29.16
CA ILE A 3 76.77 -41.62 -27.93
C ILE A 3 75.81 -40.46 -28.20
N SER A 4 74.55 -40.77 -28.46
CA SER A 4 73.49 -39.76 -28.50
C SER A 4 73.05 -39.46 -27.07
N PRO A 5 72.97 -38.19 -26.64
CA PRO A 5 72.47 -37.86 -25.31
C PRO A 5 70.95 -38.03 -25.28
N MET A 6 70.49 -38.88 -24.37
CA MET A 6 69.08 -39.07 -24.05
C MET A 6 68.63 -37.86 -23.22
N VAL A 7 67.91 -36.92 -23.85
CA VAL A 7 67.25 -35.83 -23.12
C VAL A 7 65.98 -36.39 -22.49
N CYS A 8 65.94 -36.43 -21.17
CA CYS A 8 64.80 -36.89 -20.39
C CYS A 8 63.57 -35.97 -20.64
N PRO A 9 62.42 -36.47 -21.15
CA PRO A 9 61.23 -35.64 -21.42
C PRO A 9 60.46 -35.20 -20.15
N ILE A 10 60.87 -35.68 -18.98
CA ILE A 10 59.97 -35.90 -17.83
C ILE A 10 59.70 -34.61 -17.02
N ALA A 11 60.44 -33.52 -17.26
CA ALA A 11 60.34 -32.30 -16.44
C ALA A 11 59.29 -31.27 -16.92
N VAL A 12 58.87 -31.33 -18.19
CA VAL A 12 58.03 -30.27 -18.81
C VAL A 12 56.53 -30.55 -18.63
N ASP A 13 56.13 -31.82 -18.60
CA ASP A 13 54.71 -32.21 -18.54
C ASP A 13 54.06 -31.92 -17.18
N GLY A 14 54.80 -32.13 -16.08
CA GLY A 14 54.31 -31.83 -14.72
C GLY A 14 54.09 -30.33 -14.48
N LEU A 15 54.96 -29.48 -15.05
CA LEU A 15 54.85 -28.02 -14.93
C LEU A 15 53.67 -27.48 -15.75
N ASN A 16 53.41 -28.07 -16.92
CA ASN A 16 52.27 -27.72 -17.76
C ASN A 16 50.93 -28.08 -17.11
N SER A 17 50.84 -29.22 -16.43
CA SER A 17 49.65 -29.61 -15.66
C SER A 17 49.32 -28.58 -14.58
N VAL A 18 50.31 -28.21 -13.75
CA VAL A 18 50.12 -27.24 -12.67
C VAL A 18 49.72 -25.87 -13.21
N LEU A 19 50.27 -25.45 -14.35
CA LEU A 19 49.88 -24.22 -15.04
C LEU A 19 48.43 -24.25 -15.55
N GLN A 20 47.96 -25.41 -16.02
CA GLN A 20 46.56 -25.59 -16.43
C GLN A 20 45.61 -25.57 -15.23
N ASP A 21 45.97 -26.25 -14.14
CA ASP A 21 45.18 -26.25 -12.91
C ASP A 21 45.06 -24.85 -12.31
N LEU A 22 46.14 -24.07 -12.31
CA LEU A 22 46.15 -22.69 -11.84
C LEU A 22 45.27 -21.79 -12.72
N LYS A 23 45.33 -21.94 -14.05
CA LYS A 23 44.46 -21.21 -14.98
C LYS A 23 42.99 -21.54 -14.76
N LEU A 24 42.68 -22.83 -14.56
CA LEU A 24 41.33 -23.29 -14.28
C LEU A 24 40.80 -22.71 -12.97
N ALA A 25 41.61 -22.77 -11.90
CA ALA A 25 41.26 -22.20 -10.60
C ALA A 25 41.03 -20.67 -10.67
N SER A 26 41.88 -19.95 -11.39
CA SER A 26 41.73 -18.50 -11.60
C SER A 26 40.46 -18.16 -12.38
N SER A 27 40.12 -18.93 -13.42
CA SER A 27 38.90 -18.74 -14.19
C SER A 27 37.66 -18.99 -13.33
N ASN A 28 37.67 -20.03 -12.50
CA ASN A 28 36.56 -20.36 -11.61
C ASN A 28 36.36 -19.28 -10.53
N LEU A 29 37.44 -18.72 -9.99
CA LEU A 29 37.37 -17.60 -9.04
C LEU A 29 36.83 -16.33 -9.70
N ALA A 30 37.24 -16.03 -10.93
CA ALA A 30 36.71 -14.89 -11.69
C ALA A 30 35.20 -15.05 -11.97
N GLN A 31 34.76 -16.25 -12.32
CA GLN A 31 33.33 -16.53 -12.50
C GLN A 31 32.54 -16.44 -11.18
N ALA A 32 33.09 -16.99 -10.09
CA ALA A 32 32.43 -16.94 -8.78
C ALA A 32 32.30 -15.50 -8.25
N THR A 33 33.31 -14.65 -8.48
CA THR A 33 33.26 -13.24 -8.09
C THR A 33 32.24 -12.45 -8.89
N GLU A 34 32.11 -12.71 -10.21
CA GLU A 34 31.07 -12.06 -11.02
C GLU A 34 29.66 -12.48 -10.56
N VAL A 35 29.43 -13.77 -10.31
CA VAL A 35 28.14 -14.28 -9.81
C VAL A 35 27.78 -13.66 -8.46
N LEU A 36 28.73 -13.54 -7.53
CA LEU A 36 28.50 -12.89 -6.24
C LEU A 36 28.18 -11.40 -6.39
N ASN A 37 28.85 -10.72 -7.32
CA ASN A 37 28.61 -9.30 -7.59
C ASN A 37 27.24 -9.05 -8.25
N GLU A 38 26.82 -9.92 -9.17
CA GLU A 38 25.48 -9.93 -9.76
C GLU A 38 24.40 -10.18 -8.69
N GLN A 39 24.60 -11.18 -7.83
CA GLN A 39 23.69 -11.50 -6.72
C GLN A 39 23.62 -10.36 -5.70
N GLY A 40 24.74 -9.71 -5.41
CA GLY A 40 24.78 -8.52 -4.54
C GLY A 40 23.95 -7.38 -5.11
N ARG A 41 24.09 -7.07 -6.41
CA ARG A 41 23.28 -6.06 -7.11
C ARG A 41 21.79 -6.41 -7.09
N ALA A 42 21.44 -7.67 -7.36
CA ALA A 42 20.06 -8.13 -7.33
C ALA A 42 19.45 -8.06 -5.91
N MET A 43 20.25 -8.33 -4.88
CA MET A 43 19.81 -8.23 -3.49
C MET A 43 19.59 -6.78 -3.06
N GLU A 44 20.46 -5.86 -3.45
CA GLU A 44 20.29 -4.43 -3.18
C GLU A 44 19.04 -3.87 -3.89
N ALA A 45 18.78 -4.28 -5.14
CA ALA A 45 17.55 -3.90 -5.84
C ALA A 45 16.30 -4.38 -5.09
N LYS A 46 16.28 -5.64 -4.64
CA LYS A 46 15.17 -6.18 -3.83
C LYS A 46 15.02 -5.48 -2.48
N LYS A 47 16.13 -5.05 -1.84
CA LYS A 47 16.08 -4.27 -0.59
C LYS A 47 15.43 -2.91 -0.81
N LEU A 48 15.76 -2.23 -1.91
CA LEU A 48 15.15 -0.94 -2.27
C LEU A 48 13.64 -1.09 -2.55
N GLU A 49 13.26 -2.13 -3.30
CA GLU A 49 11.85 -2.46 -3.54
C GLU A 49 11.10 -2.77 -2.23
N TRP A 50 11.71 -3.56 -1.34
CA TRP A 50 11.16 -3.88 -0.02
C TRP A 50 11.04 -2.64 0.87
N ALA A 51 12.02 -1.74 0.85
CA ALA A 51 11.99 -0.49 1.60
C ALA A 51 10.85 0.42 1.10
N ALA A 52 10.70 0.57 -0.22
CA ALA A 52 9.60 1.35 -0.80
C ALA A 52 8.22 0.74 -0.49
N MET A 53 8.10 -0.60 -0.50
CA MET A 53 6.87 -1.28 -0.09
C MET A 53 6.58 -1.06 1.41
N SER A 54 7.61 -1.18 2.25
CA SER A 54 7.50 -0.98 3.70
C SER A 54 7.11 0.46 4.04
N ASP A 55 7.63 1.45 3.32
CA ASP A 55 7.29 2.87 3.50
C ASP A 55 5.84 3.16 3.11
N ARG A 56 5.35 2.54 2.03
CA ARG A 56 3.93 2.59 1.64
C ARG A 56 3.02 1.94 2.69
N ILE A 57 3.44 0.80 3.25
CA ILE A 57 2.71 0.14 4.34
C ILE A 57 2.73 1.01 5.60
N ALA A 58 3.87 1.56 5.99
CA ALA A 58 4.01 2.45 7.14
C ALA A 58 3.15 3.71 6.99
N THR A 59 3.10 4.30 5.80
CA THR A 59 2.22 5.43 5.48
C THR A 59 0.75 5.03 5.60
N HIS A 60 0.34 3.89 5.03
CA HIS A 60 -1.02 3.39 5.16
C HIS A 60 -1.39 3.06 6.61
N VAL A 61 -0.48 2.47 7.39
CA VAL A 61 -0.67 2.13 8.81
C VAL A 61 -0.72 3.38 9.68
N ALA A 62 0.10 4.39 9.41
CA ALA A 62 0.04 5.69 10.08
C ALA A 62 -1.28 6.43 9.79
N THR A 63 -1.79 6.35 8.55
CA THR A 63 -3.15 6.83 8.24
C THR A 63 -4.26 5.94 8.79
N ALA A 64 -3.95 4.69 9.13
CA ALA A 64 -4.90 3.73 9.69
C ALA A 64 -5.18 3.96 11.18
N THR A 65 -4.38 4.77 11.87
CA THR A 65 -4.61 5.02 13.31
C THR A 65 -5.82 5.93 13.56
N ASP A 66 -6.36 6.58 12.51
CA ASP A 66 -7.49 7.51 12.58
C ASP A 66 -8.76 6.97 11.89
N PHE A 67 -9.08 5.69 12.03
CA PHE A 67 -10.36 5.15 11.56
C PHE A 67 -11.49 5.42 12.56
N ILE A 68 -12.66 5.81 12.03
CA ILE A 68 -13.87 6.03 12.81
C ILE A 68 -14.91 5.02 12.39
N THR A 69 -15.51 4.35 13.36
CA THR A 69 -16.64 3.43 13.17
C THR A 69 -17.95 4.20 13.28
N LEU A 70 -18.76 4.14 12.23
CA LEU A 70 -20.10 4.73 12.17
C LEU A 70 -21.12 3.59 12.16
N ASN A 71 -21.97 3.50 13.17
CA ASN A 71 -23.09 2.57 13.21
C ASN A 71 -24.34 3.27 12.65
N VAL A 72 -24.78 2.84 11.47
CA VAL A 72 -25.86 3.48 10.71
C VAL A 72 -27.04 2.53 10.65
N GLY A 73 -28.10 2.82 11.42
CA GLY A 73 -29.29 1.96 11.47
C GLY A 73 -28.99 0.50 11.84
N GLY A 74 -27.90 0.23 12.57
CA GLY A 74 -27.44 -1.11 12.94
C GLY A 74 -26.31 -1.68 12.06
N ILE A 75 -25.91 -1.00 10.99
CA ILE A 75 -24.81 -1.44 10.11
C ILE A 75 -23.54 -0.62 10.39
N ALA A 76 -22.44 -1.31 10.70
CA ALA A 76 -21.14 -0.66 10.95
C ALA A 76 -20.41 -0.32 9.63
N PHE A 77 -20.06 0.95 9.50
CA PHE A 77 -19.22 1.50 8.42
C PHE A 77 -17.93 2.05 9.01
N ILE A 78 -16.79 1.56 8.55
CA ILE A 78 -15.47 2.03 8.98
C ILE A 78 -14.91 2.98 7.92
N LYS A 79 -14.54 4.19 8.31
CA LYS A 79 -13.98 5.20 7.40
C LYS A 79 -12.85 6.00 8.04
N PRO A 80 -11.83 6.43 7.25
CA PRO A 80 -10.80 7.31 7.78
C PRO A 80 -11.40 8.64 8.22
N LYS A 81 -10.97 9.16 9.37
CA LYS A 81 -11.33 10.48 9.88
C LYS A 81 -11.01 11.58 8.87
N ALA A 82 -9.89 11.46 8.15
CA ALA A 82 -9.52 12.39 7.09
C ALA A 82 -10.58 12.49 5.98
N THR A 83 -11.19 11.37 5.59
CA THR A 83 -12.26 11.33 4.58
C THR A 83 -13.54 12.00 5.08
N LEU A 84 -13.89 11.77 6.36
CA LEU A 84 -15.04 12.41 7.00
C LEU A 84 -14.84 13.92 7.18
N LEU A 85 -13.61 14.37 7.46
CA LEU A 85 -13.25 15.76 7.67
C LEU A 85 -12.84 16.52 6.39
N LYS A 86 -12.83 15.86 5.23
CA LYS A 86 -12.44 16.47 3.94
C LYS A 86 -13.30 17.70 3.60
N HIS A 87 -14.59 17.65 3.93
CA HIS A 87 -15.54 18.74 3.70
C HIS A 87 -15.71 19.59 4.97
N LYS A 88 -14.94 20.68 5.05
CA LYS A 88 -15.04 21.65 6.16
C LYS A 88 -16.42 22.29 6.19
N GLY A 89 -17.05 22.31 7.38
CA GLY A 89 -18.41 22.80 7.57
C GLY A 89 -19.52 21.80 7.21
N GLY A 90 -19.16 20.58 6.80
CA GLY A 90 -20.12 19.49 6.63
C GLY A 90 -20.57 18.86 7.95
N TYR A 91 -21.56 17.96 7.85
CA TYR A 91 -22.15 17.27 9.00
C TYR A 91 -21.09 16.56 9.87
N PHE A 92 -20.21 15.76 9.26
CA PHE A 92 -19.15 15.05 10.00
C PHE A 92 -18.09 15.98 10.61
N HIS A 93 -17.82 17.12 9.97
CA HIS A 93 -16.90 18.12 10.51
C HIS A 93 -17.49 18.80 11.77
N ALA A 94 -18.79 19.09 11.79
CA ALA A 94 -19.47 19.59 12.99
C ALA A 94 -19.60 18.50 14.06
N MET A 95 -19.92 17.27 13.67
CA MET A 95 -20.08 16.13 14.57
C MET A 95 -18.77 15.81 15.31
N LEU A 96 -17.68 15.62 14.57
CA LEU A 96 -16.38 15.24 15.13
C LEU A 96 -15.59 16.44 15.68
N GLY A 97 -15.86 17.65 15.19
CA GLY A 97 -15.17 18.87 15.63
C GLY A 97 -15.78 19.53 16.86
N SER A 98 -17.04 19.24 17.19
CA SER A 98 -17.73 19.91 18.31
C SER A 98 -17.55 19.22 19.67
N GLY A 99 -17.09 17.96 19.70
CA GLY A 99 -16.86 17.20 20.94
C GLY A 99 -18.13 16.80 21.71
N TYR A 100 -19.31 17.22 21.25
CA TYR A 100 -20.60 16.83 21.85
C TYR A 100 -21.02 15.41 21.50
N TRP A 101 -20.55 14.89 20.36
CA TRP A 101 -20.80 13.51 19.97
C TRP A 101 -19.67 12.64 20.46
N LYS A 102 -20.01 11.75 21.40
CA LYS A 102 -19.09 10.75 21.93
C LYS A 102 -19.41 9.40 21.30
N PRO A 103 -18.39 8.61 20.97
CA PRO A 103 -18.59 7.24 20.52
C PRO A 103 -19.20 6.41 21.65
N ASP A 104 -19.98 5.41 21.27
CA ASP A 104 -20.61 4.49 22.22
C ASP A 104 -19.56 3.52 22.80
N VAL A 105 -19.58 3.34 24.11
CA VAL A 105 -18.66 2.47 24.85
C VAL A 105 -19.41 1.16 25.10
N PRO A 106 -18.92 -0.01 24.65
CA PRO A 106 -17.50 -0.37 24.48
C PRO A 106 -16.96 -0.41 23.04
N VAL A 107 -17.78 -0.21 22.02
CA VAL A 107 -17.43 -0.50 20.61
C VAL A 107 -16.72 0.68 19.91
N ASP A 108 -16.62 1.83 20.57
CA ASP A 108 -16.05 3.08 20.06
C ASP A 108 -16.68 3.52 18.72
N SER A 109 -18.01 3.40 18.63
CA SER A 109 -18.77 3.64 17.40
C SER A 109 -19.75 4.80 17.53
N TYR A 110 -19.86 5.63 16.49
CA TYR A 110 -20.83 6.73 16.43
C TYR A 110 -22.14 6.25 15.84
N PHE A 111 -23.23 6.36 16.60
CA PHE A 111 -24.54 5.97 16.12
C PHE A 111 -25.20 7.06 15.28
N LEU A 112 -25.65 6.69 14.08
CA LEU A 112 -26.40 7.52 13.16
C LEU A 112 -27.76 6.84 12.92
N ASP A 113 -28.83 7.54 13.28
CA ASP A 113 -30.20 7.14 12.95
C ASP A 113 -30.51 7.48 11.49
N VAL A 114 -29.77 6.82 10.60
CA VAL A 114 -29.89 6.97 9.15
C VAL A 114 -30.11 5.59 8.54
N GLU A 115 -30.93 5.58 7.52
CA GLU A 115 -31.23 4.41 6.71
C GLU A 115 -29.94 3.94 6.01
N PRO A 116 -29.51 2.68 6.20
CA PRO A 116 -28.19 2.23 5.76
C PRO A 116 -28.08 1.93 4.26
N THR A 117 -29.17 1.60 3.57
CA THR A 117 -29.10 1.21 2.15
C THR A 117 -28.70 2.39 1.27
N THR A 118 -29.06 3.61 1.62
CA THR A 118 -28.66 4.83 0.90
C THR A 118 -27.34 5.44 1.41
N PHE A 119 -26.92 5.09 2.63
CA PHE A 119 -25.76 5.71 3.28
C PHE A 119 -24.42 5.43 2.58
N HIS A 120 -24.25 4.25 1.98
CA HIS A 120 -23.01 3.92 1.27
C HIS A 120 -22.71 4.91 0.13
N ARG A 121 -23.74 5.45 -0.53
CA ARG A 121 -23.62 6.43 -1.62
C ARG A 121 -23.14 7.78 -1.10
N VAL A 122 -23.60 8.18 0.09
CA VAL A 122 -23.14 9.38 0.78
C VAL A 122 -21.66 9.24 1.16
N LEU A 123 -21.25 8.07 1.64
CA LEU A 123 -19.84 7.79 1.93
C LEU A 123 -18.96 7.79 0.68
N ALA A 124 -19.49 7.34 -0.47
CA ALA A 124 -18.79 7.39 -1.75
C ALA A 124 -18.66 8.83 -2.28
N TYR A 125 -19.64 9.69 -2.01
CA TYR A 125 -19.61 11.12 -2.35
C TYR A 125 -18.52 11.90 -1.61
N LEU A 126 -18.22 11.56 -0.35
CA LEU A 126 -17.21 12.30 0.43
C LEU A 126 -15.83 12.40 -0.25
N PRO A 127 -15.22 11.32 -0.76
CA PRO A 127 -13.96 11.41 -1.48
C PRO A 127 -14.10 11.96 -2.91
N SER A 128 -15.12 11.57 -3.68
CA SER A 128 -15.24 11.90 -5.11
C SER A 128 -15.88 13.27 -5.38
N GLY A 129 -16.75 13.74 -4.49
CA GLY A 129 -17.63 14.88 -4.74
C GLY A 129 -18.80 14.58 -5.67
N GLU A 130 -18.99 13.31 -6.07
CA GLU A 130 -20.02 12.87 -7.02
C GLU A 130 -20.97 11.88 -6.36
N LEU A 131 -22.27 12.13 -6.48
CA LEU A 131 -23.31 11.26 -5.93
C LEU A 131 -23.91 10.44 -7.07
N SER A 132 -23.72 9.11 -7.03
CA SER A 132 -24.36 8.22 -8.00
C SER A 132 -25.79 7.92 -7.61
N PHE A 133 -26.71 8.09 -8.57
CA PHE A 133 -28.11 7.70 -8.46
C PHE A 133 -28.44 6.43 -9.26
N GLU A 134 -27.44 5.82 -9.89
CA GLU A 134 -27.65 4.68 -10.77
C GLU A 134 -28.20 3.47 -10.02
N GLY A 135 -29.20 2.80 -10.60
CA GLY A 135 -29.83 1.60 -10.03
C GLY A 135 -30.77 1.85 -8.85
N LEU A 136 -31.10 3.10 -8.53
CA LEU A 136 -32.05 3.42 -7.46
C LEU A 136 -33.51 3.38 -7.95
N ASN A 137 -34.39 2.85 -7.12
CA ASN A 137 -35.83 2.94 -7.33
C ASN A 137 -36.38 4.32 -6.88
N ALA A 138 -37.63 4.61 -7.26
CA ALA A 138 -38.27 5.91 -6.97
C ALA A 138 -38.41 6.22 -5.47
N TRP A 139 -38.48 5.20 -4.61
CA TRP A 139 -38.51 5.38 -3.16
C TRP A 139 -37.12 5.75 -2.61
N GLU A 140 -36.07 5.06 -3.05
CA GLU A 140 -34.68 5.34 -2.62
C GLU A 140 -34.21 6.72 -3.09
N HIS A 141 -34.62 7.13 -4.30
CA HIS A 141 -34.42 8.50 -4.77
C HIS A 141 -35.01 9.52 -3.79
N ARG A 142 -36.26 9.31 -3.36
CA ARG A 142 -36.89 10.20 -2.37
C ARG A 142 -36.16 10.18 -1.02
N GLN A 143 -35.66 9.03 -0.57
CA GLN A 143 -34.89 8.97 0.68
C GLN A 143 -33.61 9.82 0.64
N LEU A 144 -32.93 9.88 -0.52
CA LEU A 144 -31.77 10.76 -0.71
C LEU A 144 -32.15 12.24 -0.76
N TYR A 145 -33.27 12.60 -1.39
CA TYR A 145 -33.73 13.99 -1.50
C TYR A 145 -34.37 14.54 -0.22
N VAL A 146 -34.98 13.69 0.61
CA VAL A 146 -35.75 14.12 1.79
C VAL A 146 -34.85 14.33 3.01
N LYS A 147 -33.62 13.78 3.02
CA LYS A 147 -32.70 13.92 4.16
C LYS A 147 -32.07 15.33 4.21
N PRO A 148 -32.44 16.17 5.21
CA PRO A 148 -32.00 17.57 5.28
C PRO A 148 -30.48 17.74 5.35
N TRP A 149 -29.75 16.72 5.82
CA TRP A 149 -28.29 16.75 5.98
C TRP A 149 -27.54 16.72 4.63
N ILE A 150 -28.13 16.12 3.58
CA ILE A 150 -27.60 16.18 2.21
C ILE A 150 -27.86 17.58 1.62
N ILE A 151 -29.05 18.14 1.87
CA ILE A 151 -29.41 19.50 1.40
C ILE A 151 -28.56 20.58 2.09
N LEU A 152 -28.23 20.44 3.38
CA LEU A 152 -27.38 21.40 4.09
C LEU A 152 -25.92 21.33 3.62
N ALA A 153 -25.39 20.13 3.35
CA ALA A 153 -24.08 19.97 2.71
C ALA A 153 -24.06 20.60 1.31
N TRP A 154 -25.13 20.44 0.54
CA TRP A 154 -25.25 20.95 -0.83
C TRP A 154 -25.49 22.47 -0.91
N LYS A 155 -26.33 23.04 -0.02
CA LYS A 155 -26.59 24.49 0.03
C LYS A 155 -25.40 25.31 0.51
N SER A 156 -24.52 24.75 1.34
CA SER A 156 -23.30 25.43 1.80
C SER A 156 -22.25 25.57 0.68
N GLN A 157 -22.22 24.66 -0.30
CA GLN A 157 -21.30 24.72 -1.44
C GLN A 157 -21.78 25.61 -2.60
N LYS A 158 -23.10 25.73 -2.83
CA LYS A 158 -23.65 26.49 -3.96
C LYS A 158 -23.79 28.02 -3.70
N MET A 159 -23.35 28.49 -2.53
CA MET A 159 -23.35 29.90 -2.13
C MET A 159 -21.92 30.50 -2.08
N ARG A 160 -20.97 29.88 -2.78
CA ARG A 160 -19.68 30.47 -3.15
C ARG A 160 -19.59 30.62 -4.66
#